data_AF-A0A2U3Z8P8-F1
#
_entry.id   AF-A0A2U3Z8P8-F1
#
_cell.length_a   1.000
_cell.length_b   1.000
_cell.length_c   1.000
_cell.angle_alpha   90.00
_cell.angle_beta   90.00
_cell.angle_gamma   90.00
#
_symmetry.space_group_name_H-M   'P 1'
#
loop_
_entity.id
_entity.type
_entity.pdbx_description
1 polymer ?
#
loop_
_entity_poly.entity_id
_entity_poly.type
_entity_poly.pdbx_seq_one_letter_code
_entity_poly.pdbx_strand_id
1 'polypeptide(L)'
;CFGPVGFMKSSVSLSEDEEWKRMRTLLSPTFTSGKLKEMFSIIGHYGDVLVRNLRKETEKSKSITLKDIFGAYSMDVITSTSFGVNIDSLSNPQDPFVENIKNFLKFDFLDPLFFSVCTYSTIFLFIVPSLFFPSFLPPSRLPFLPFYNNFTEL
;
A
#
# COMPACT_ATOMS: atom_id res chain seq x y z
N CYS A 1 5.69 3.13 26.40
CA CYS A 1 7.11 3.55 26.23
C CYS A 1 7.18 4.53 25.07
N PHE A 2 7.41 5.81 25.39
CA PHE A 2 7.47 6.94 24.46
C PHE A 2 8.81 6.95 23.71
N GLY A 3 8.77 6.62 22.43
CA GLY A 3 9.80 6.97 21.43
C GLY A 3 9.10 7.52 20.18
N PRO A 4 9.81 8.03 19.16
CA PRO A 4 9.19 8.57 17.94
C PRO A 4 8.34 7.53 17.19
N VAL A 5 8.56 6.24 17.44
CA VAL A 5 7.73 5.13 16.91
C VAL A 5 6.43 4.92 17.69
N GLY A 6 6.32 5.47 18.90
CA GLY A 6 5.21 5.23 19.83
C GLY A 6 3.87 5.74 19.34
N PHE A 7 3.84 6.88 18.63
CA PHE A 7 2.60 7.39 18.02
C PHE A 7 2.22 6.63 16.75
N MET A 8 3.19 6.11 16.00
CA MET A 8 2.92 5.33 14.78
C MET A 8 2.43 3.92 15.08
N LYS A 9 2.60 3.41 16.30
CA LYS A 9 2.04 2.09 16.71
C LYS A 9 0.52 2.01 16.59
N SER A 10 -0.19 3.14 16.65
CA SER A 10 -1.64 3.18 16.44
C SER A 10 -2.05 3.30 14.97
N SER A 11 -1.09 3.34 14.02
CA SER A 11 -1.38 3.20 12.59
C SER A 11 -1.91 1.81 12.29
N VAL A 12 -2.88 1.70 11.38
CA VAL A 12 -3.43 0.40 10.93
C VAL A 12 -2.36 -0.56 10.40
N SER A 13 -1.23 -0.05 9.90
CA SER A 13 -0.11 -0.87 9.40
C SER A 13 0.80 -1.44 10.49
N LEU A 14 0.79 -0.87 11.69
CA LEU A 14 1.71 -1.21 12.79
C LEU A 14 0.99 -1.66 14.07
N SER A 15 -0.30 -1.35 14.19
CA SER A 15 -1.15 -1.77 15.31
C SER A 15 -1.37 -3.27 15.30
N GLU A 16 -1.57 -3.85 16.49
CA GLU A 16 -1.78 -5.28 16.69
C GLU A 16 -3.16 -5.56 17.31
N ASP A 17 -3.64 -6.79 17.15
CA ASP A 17 -4.84 -7.36 17.80
C ASP A 17 -6.10 -6.45 17.75
N GLU A 18 -6.64 -6.09 18.92
CA GLU A 18 -7.87 -5.31 19.06
C GLU A 18 -7.69 -3.85 18.61
N GLU A 19 -6.48 -3.29 18.73
CA GLU A 19 -6.21 -1.94 18.23
C GLU A 19 -6.26 -1.92 16.70
N TRP A 20 -5.66 -2.91 16.05
CA TRP A 20 -5.76 -3.10 14.60
C TRP A 20 -7.20 -3.30 14.16
N LYS A 21 -7.95 -4.17 14.85
CA LYS A 21 -9.35 -4.46 14.54
C LYS A 21 -10.20 -3.19 14.64
N ARG A 22 -9.98 -2.37 15.67
CA ARG A 22 -10.61 -1.07 15.84
C ARG A 22 -10.29 -0.13 14.68
N MET A 23 -9.00 0.08 14.38
CA MET A 23 -8.57 0.98 13.31
C MET A 23 -9.09 0.54 11.94
N ARG A 24 -9.02 -0.77 11.64
CA ARG A 24 -9.56 -1.33 10.40
C ARG A 24 -11.06 -1.15 10.29
N THR A 25 -11.80 -1.35 11.37
CA THR A 25 -13.27 -1.15 11.39
C THR A 25 -13.62 0.31 11.10
N LEU A 26 -12.83 1.26 11.60
CA LEU A 26 -13.02 2.69 11.34
C LEU A 26 -12.68 3.08 9.89
N LEU A 27 -11.65 2.49 9.29
CA LEU A 27 -11.18 2.85 7.94
C LEU A 27 -11.93 2.12 6.80
N SER A 28 -12.48 0.93 7.06
CA SER A 28 -13.13 0.11 6.04
C SER A 28 -14.29 0.80 5.29
N PRO A 29 -15.17 1.60 5.94
CA PRO A 29 -16.27 2.27 5.26
C PRO A 29 -15.84 3.25 4.14
N THR A 30 -14.62 3.81 4.23
CA THR A 30 -14.05 4.74 3.25
C THR A 30 -13.85 4.10 1.88
N PHE A 31 -13.64 2.78 1.81
CA PHE A 31 -13.34 2.05 0.58
C PHE A 31 -14.51 1.17 0.10
N THR A 32 -15.74 1.50 0.48
CA THR A 32 -16.94 0.83 -0.04
C THR A 32 -17.15 1.16 -1.52
N SER A 33 -17.86 0.30 -2.25
CA SER A 33 -18.16 0.51 -3.68
C SER A 33 -18.85 1.85 -3.96
N GLY A 34 -19.75 2.29 -3.08
CA GLY A 34 -20.40 3.60 -3.17
C GLY A 34 -19.41 4.75 -3.08
N LYS A 35 -18.49 4.71 -2.11
CA LYS A 35 -17.45 5.73 -1.94
C LYS A 35 -16.42 5.74 -3.06
N LEU A 36 -16.00 4.56 -3.53
CA LEU A 36 -15.12 4.45 -4.70
C LEU A 36 -15.77 5.04 -5.96
N LYS A 37 -17.09 4.88 -6.13
CA LYS A 37 -17.82 5.49 -7.25
C LYS A 37 -17.86 7.02 -7.16
N GLU A 38 -17.97 7.59 -5.96
CA GLU A 38 -17.84 9.05 -5.76
C GLU A 38 -16.42 9.52 -6.13
N MET A 39 -15.38 8.83 -5.66
CA MET A 39 -13.97 9.12 -5.95
C MET A 39 -13.62 8.99 -7.43
N PHE A 40 -14.32 8.13 -8.18
CA PHE A 40 -14.07 7.90 -9.61
C PHE A 40 -14.12 9.19 -10.44
N SER A 41 -15.00 10.12 -10.10
CA SER A 41 -15.09 11.43 -10.77
C SER A 41 -13.81 12.25 -10.63
N ILE A 42 -13.22 12.26 -9.43
CA ILE A 42 -11.96 12.95 -9.11
C ILE A 42 -10.79 12.28 -9.84
N ILE A 43 -10.76 10.95 -9.84
CA ILE A 43 -9.75 10.15 -10.56
C ILE A 43 -9.79 10.48 -12.05
N GLY A 44 -10.98 10.52 -12.66
CA GLY A 44 -11.16 10.90 -14.06
C GLY A 44 -10.66 12.30 -14.36
N HIS A 45 -10.99 13.29 -13.52
CA HIS A 45 -10.53 14.67 -13.66
C HIS A 45 -9.00 14.77 -13.72
N TYR A 46 -8.29 14.16 -12.77
CA TYR A 46 -6.83 14.16 -12.79
C TYR A 46 -6.25 13.29 -13.91
N GLY A 47 -6.99 12.29 -14.40
CA GLY A 47 -6.64 11.53 -15.60
C GLY A 47 -6.58 12.43 -16.84
N ASP A 48 -7.55 13.32 -17.01
CA ASP A 48 -7.55 14.31 -18.10
C ASP A 48 -6.41 15.33 -17.96
N VAL A 49 -6.07 15.73 -16.73
CA VAL A 49 -4.89 16.58 -16.44
C VAL A 49 -3.59 15.86 -16.84
N LEU A 50 -3.45 14.59 -16.47
CA LEU A 50 -2.30 13.75 -16.80
C LEU A 50 -2.12 13.62 -18.31
N VAL A 51 -3.18 13.30 -19.06
CA VAL A 51 -3.13 13.18 -20.53
C VAL A 51 -2.72 14.51 -21.18
N ARG A 52 -3.26 15.63 -20.70
CA ARG A 52 -2.88 16.97 -21.19
C ARG A 52 -1.40 17.28 -20.94
N ASN A 53 -0.86 16.92 -19.78
CA ASN A 53 0.55 17.16 -19.46
C ASN A 53 1.48 16.23 -20.26
N LEU A 54 1.11 14.96 -20.42
CA LEU A 54 1.84 14.04 -21.31
C LEU A 54 1.92 14.59 -22.74
N ARG A 55 0.80 15.09 -23.28
CA ARG A 55 0.78 15.67 -24.63
C ARG A 55 1.75 16.85 -24.76
N LYS A 56 1.73 17.78 -23.80
CA LYS A 56 2.66 18.92 -23.78
C LYS A 56 4.13 18.49 -23.72
N GLU A 57 4.45 17.44 -22.97
CA GLU A 57 5.83 16.95 -22.87
C GLU A 57 6.26 16.21 -24.15
N THR A 58 5.34 15.49 -24.81
CA THR A 58 5.63 14.86 -26.11
C THR A 58 5.90 15.88 -27.22
N GLU A 59 5.19 17.02 -27.21
CA GLU A 59 5.41 18.13 -28.16
C GLU A 59 6.80 18.75 -28.01
N LYS A 60 7.38 18.71 -26.81
CA LYS A 60 8.74 19.21 -26.52
C LYS A 60 9.85 18.22 -26.91
N SER A 61 9.51 17.03 -27.45
CA SER A 61 10.46 15.97 -27.80
C SER A 61 11.43 15.59 -26.66
N LYS A 62 10.97 15.70 -25.42
CA LYS A 62 11.77 15.42 -24.21
C LYS A 62 11.47 14.02 -23.68
N SER A 63 12.47 13.34 -23.11
CA SER A 63 12.24 12.10 -22.38
C SER A 63 11.42 12.36 -21.11
N ILE A 64 10.41 11.53 -20.87
CA ILE A 64 9.50 11.66 -19.73
C ILE A 64 9.82 10.59 -18.70
N THR A 65 10.12 11.01 -17.47
CA THR A 65 10.25 10.09 -16.33
C THR A 65 8.86 9.69 -15.85
N LEU A 66 8.44 8.46 -16.14
CA LEU A 66 7.11 7.96 -15.75
C LEU A 66 6.88 8.00 -14.23
N LYS A 67 7.91 7.74 -13.43
CA LYS A 67 7.84 7.80 -11.96
C LYS A 67 7.41 9.19 -11.47
N ASP A 68 7.89 10.25 -12.09
CA ASP A 68 7.60 11.62 -11.66
C ASP A 68 6.17 12.02 -12.02
N ILE A 69 5.73 11.70 -13.24
CA ILE A 69 4.41 12.10 -13.72
C ILE A 69 3.28 11.28 -13.10
N PHE A 70 3.45 9.96 -12.96
CA PHE A 70 2.47 9.12 -12.26
C PHE A 70 2.52 9.32 -10.74
N GLY A 71 3.69 9.67 -10.20
CA GLY A 71 3.84 10.06 -8.81
C GLY A 71 3.04 11.32 -8.47
N ALA A 72 3.13 12.37 -9.31
CA ALA A 72 2.33 13.57 -9.18
C ALA A 72 0.83 13.28 -9.32
N TYR A 73 0.43 12.55 -10.37
CA TYR A 73 -0.98 12.13 -10.55
C TYR A 73 -1.54 11.39 -9.33
N SER A 74 -0.81 10.41 -8.80
CA SER A 74 -1.26 9.63 -7.64
C SER A 74 -1.40 10.51 -6.40
N MET A 75 -0.52 11.49 -6.24
CA MET A 75 -0.55 12.43 -5.13
C MET A 75 -1.77 13.36 -5.21
N ASP A 76 -2.04 13.93 -6.38
CA ASP A 76 -3.23 14.77 -6.59
C ASP A 76 -4.53 14.00 -6.33
N VAL A 77 -4.61 12.75 -6.81
CA VAL A 77 -5.77 11.89 -6.55
C VAL A 77 -5.95 11.63 -5.06
N ILE A 78 -4.91 11.14 -4.37
CA ILE A 78 -5.00 10.76 -2.95
C ILE A 78 -5.34 11.98 -2.09
N THR A 79 -4.74 13.13 -2.38
CA THR A 79 -4.92 14.35 -1.58
C THR A 79 -6.30 14.95 -1.76
N SER A 80 -6.80 14.96 -2.99
CA SER A 80 -8.15 15.38 -3.31
C SER A 80 -9.19 14.44 -2.70
N THR A 81 -9.02 13.13 -2.85
CA THR A 81 -10.02 12.17 -2.35
C THR A 81 -10.00 12.00 -0.84
N SER A 82 -8.83 12.10 -0.19
CA SER A 82 -8.68 11.85 1.25
C SER A 82 -8.86 13.11 2.09
N PHE A 83 -8.41 14.26 1.58
CA PHE A 83 -8.40 15.53 2.34
C PHE A 83 -9.25 16.62 1.70
N GLY A 84 -9.78 16.42 0.49
CA GLY A 84 -10.53 17.45 -0.24
C GLY A 84 -9.65 18.61 -0.72
N VAL A 85 -8.33 18.43 -0.77
CA VAL A 85 -7.36 19.48 -1.14
C VAL A 85 -6.86 19.24 -2.57
N ASN A 86 -6.80 20.30 -3.37
CA ASN A 86 -6.22 20.26 -4.70
C ASN A 86 -4.86 20.98 -4.68
N ILE A 87 -3.78 20.24 -4.96
CA ILE A 87 -2.39 20.72 -4.84
C ILE A 87 -1.78 21.02 -6.22
N ASP A 88 -2.42 20.57 -7.31
CA ASP A 88 -1.95 20.70 -8.71
C ASP A 88 -0.47 20.29 -8.86
N SER A 89 -0.10 19.16 -8.26
CA SER A 89 1.29 18.66 -8.25
C SER A 89 1.77 18.24 -9.63
N LEU A 90 0.86 17.94 -10.55
CA LEU A 90 1.13 17.69 -11.97
C LEU A 90 1.67 18.92 -12.71
N SER A 91 1.31 20.13 -12.28
CA SER A 91 1.79 21.39 -12.88
C SER A 91 2.86 22.07 -12.03
N ASN A 92 2.83 21.88 -10.71
CA ASN A 92 3.79 22.46 -9.77
C ASN A 92 4.47 21.39 -8.90
N PRO A 93 5.52 20.71 -9.41
CA PRO A 93 6.18 19.63 -8.68
C PRO A 93 7.03 20.07 -7.47
N GLN A 94 7.18 21.38 -7.24
CA GLN A 94 7.93 21.99 -6.12
C GLN A 94 7.04 22.48 -4.97
N ASP A 95 5.77 22.06 -4.95
CA ASP A 95 4.93 22.36 -3.79
C ASP A 95 5.52 21.71 -2.52
N PRO A 96 5.63 22.43 -1.37
CA PRO A 96 6.23 21.91 -0.14
C PRO A 96 5.56 20.63 0.37
N PHE A 97 4.25 20.48 0.16
CA PHE A 97 3.51 19.28 0.54
C PHE A 97 3.94 18.09 -0.34
N VAL A 98 4.11 18.34 -1.65
CA VAL A 98 4.57 17.34 -2.61
C VAL A 98 5.99 16.89 -2.33
N GLU A 99 6.88 17.82 -2.00
CA GLU A 99 8.27 17.52 -1.65
C GLU A 99 8.36 16.67 -0.38
N ASN A 100 7.61 17.04 0.67
CA ASN A 100 7.56 16.28 1.92
C ASN A 100 7.07 14.85 1.72
N ILE A 101 6.00 14.64 0.94
CA ILE A 101 5.50 13.29 0.63
C ILE A 101 6.49 12.51 -0.23
N LYS A 102 7.11 13.14 -1.24
CA LYS A 102 8.15 12.47 -2.04
C LYS A 102 9.31 11.99 -1.15
N ASN A 103 9.73 12.78 -0.18
CA ASN A 103 10.79 12.41 0.75
C ASN A 103 10.33 11.30 1.72
N PHE A 104 9.07 11.32 2.16
CA PHE A 104 8.47 10.24 2.97
C PHE A 104 8.33 8.92 2.19
N LEU A 105 7.92 8.96 0.92
CA LEU A 105 7.76 7.77 0.08
C LEU A 105 9.09 7.20 -0.43
N LYS A 106 10.16 8.01 -0.45
CA LYS A 106 11.52 7.54 -0.75
C LYS A 106 12.12 6.68 0.37
N PHE A 107 11.54 6.71 1.58
CA PHE A 107 12.04 6.00 2.74
C PHE A 107 11.87 4.48 2.57
N ASP A 108 12.97 3.78 2.23
CA ASP A 108 13.38 2.38 2.43
C ASP A 108 12.34 1.23 2.50
N PHE A 109 11.10 1.41 2.04
CA PHE A 109 10.08 0.34 2.02
C PHE A 109 10.43 -0.79 1.03
N LEU A 110 11.34 -0.52 0.08
CA LEU A 110 11.82 -1.44 -0.93
C LEU A 110 13.32 -1.73 -0.81
N ASP A 111 13.91 -1.48 0.36
CA ASP A 111 15.30 -1.85 0.57
C ASP A 111 15.39 -3.40 0.61
N PRO A 112 16.14 -4.06 -0.28
CA PRO A 112 16.14 -5.52 -0.41
C PRO A 112 16.47 -6.27 0.89
N LEU A 113 17.17 -5.59 1.79
CA LEU A 113 17.52 -6.09 3.12
C LEU A 113 16.29 -6.27 4.03
N PHE A 114 15.27 -5.41 3.93
CA PHE A 114 14.07 -5.51 4.77
C PHE A 114 13.24 -6.75 4.42
N PHE A 115 13.05 -7.02 3.13
CA PHE A 115 12.39 -8.25 2.65
C PHE A 115 13.21 -9.51 2.94
N SER A 116 14.54 -9.43 2.84
CA SER A 116 15.44 -10.56 3.15
C SER A 116 15.37 -10.94 4.64
N VAL A 117 15.38 -9.96 5.55
CA VAL A 117 15.31 -10.21 7.00
C VAL A 117 13.93 -10.74 7.42
N CYS A 118 12.84 -10.19 6.87
CA CYS A 118 11.49 -10.66 7.17
C CYS A 118 11.24 -12.10 6.69
N THR A 119 11.66 -12.42 5.47
CA THR A 119 11.49 -13.77 4.92
C THR A 119 12.37 -14.80 5.64
N TYR A 120 13.62 -14.46 5.96
CA TYR A 120 14.51 -15.36 6.71
C TYR A 120 14.00 -15.64 8.13
N SER A 121 13.45 -14.64 8.82
CA SER A 121 12.85 -14.80 10.15
C SER A 121 11.61 -15.69 10.13
N THR A 122 10.72 -15.53 9.14
CA THR A 122 9.51 -16.37 9.00
C THR A 122 9.82 -17.82 8.59
N ILE A 123 10.80 -18.02 7.69
CA ILE A 123 11.21 -19.35 7.22
C ILE A 123 11.90 -20.12 8.35
N PHE A 124 12.76 -19.47 9.14
CA PHE A 124 13.43 -20.08 10.29
C PHE A 124 12.44 -20.58 11.36
N LEU A 125 11.40 -19.80 11.64
CA LEU A 125 10.37 -20.14 12.63
C LEU A 125 9.47 -21.31 12.19
N PHE A 126 9.29 -21.54 10.89
CA PHE A 126 8.43 -22.61 10.37
C PHE A 126 9.19 -23.92 10.10
N ILE A 127 10.43 -23.84 9.61
CA ILE A 127 11.23 -25.01 9.22
C ILE A 127 11.91 -25.69 10.42
N VAL A 128 12.47 -24.93 11.36
CA VAL A 128 13.26 -25.48 12.48
C VAL A 128 12.44 -26.35 13.44
N PRO A 129 11.20 -26.00 13.81
CA PRO A 129 10.36 -26.88 14.64
C PRO A 129 10.00 -28.20 13.95
N SER A 130 9.81 -28.17 12.62
CA SER A 130 9.47 -29.36 11.83
C SER A 130 10.61 -30.36 11.69
N LEU A 131 11.86 -29.90 11.76
CA LEU A 131 13.06 -30.75 11.71
C LEU A 131 13.50 -31.26 13.08
N PHE A 132 13.29 -30.49 14.15
CA PHE A 132 13.79 -30.82 15.49
C PHE A 132 12.79 -31.60 16.36
N PHE A 133 11.48 -31.50 16.10
CA PHE A 133 10.43 -32.26 16.82
C PHE A 133 9.47 -32.98 15.86
N PRO A 134 9.87 -34.10 15.24
CA PRO A 134 9.04 -34.85 14.28
C PRO A 134 7.83 -35.57 14.92
N SER A 135 7.63 -35.49 16.24
CA SER A 135 6.59 -36.22 16.98
C SER A 135 5.39 -35.37 17.46
N PHE A 136 5.32 -34.08 17.12
CA PHE A 136 4.22 -33.20 17.59
C PHE A 136 3.03 -33.07 16.62
N LEU A 137 3.05 -33.69 15.45
CA LEU A 137 1.89 -33.71 14.55
C LEU A 137 1.08 -35.00 14.70
N PRO A 138 -0.04 -35.01 15.46
CA PRO A 138 -1.05 -36.04 15.28
C PRO A 138 -1.70 -35.87 13.90
N PRO A 139 -1.93 -36.96 13.14
CA PRO A 139 -2.34 -36.92 11.72
C PRO A 139 -3.74 -36.33 11.45
N SER A 140 -4.47 -35.86 12.47
CA SER A 140 -5.88 -35.50 12.37
C SER A 140 -6.20 -34.00 12.39
N ARG A 141 -5.20 -33.10 12.34
CA ARG A 141 -5.45 -31.63 12.33
C ARG A 141 -4.60 -30.85 11.31
N LEU A 142 -4.60 -31.28 10.06
CA LEU A 142 -4.18 -30.41 8.96
C LEU A 142 -5.43 -29.67 8.41
N PRO A 143 -5.60 -28.35 8.65
CA PRO A 143 -6.77 -27.59 8.20
C PRO A 143 -6.80 -27.32 6.68
N PHE A 144 -5.81 -27.80 5.92
CA PHE A 144 -5.64 -27.54 4.50
C PHE A 144 -6.26 -28.59 3.56
N LEU A 145 -6.76 -29.70 4.10
CA LEU A 145 -7.37 -30.77 3.29
C LEU A 145 -8.80 -30.52 2.74
N PRO A 146 -9.67 -29.65 3.27
CA PRO A 146 -10.98 -29.45 2.65
C PRO A 146 -10.94 -28.56 1.39
N PHE A 147 -9.82 -27.88 1.11
CA PHE A 147 -9.71 -27.00 -0.06
C PHE A 147 -9.41 -27.76 -1.37
N TYR A 148 -8.81 -28.96 -1.29
CA TYR A 148 -8.41 -29.72 -2.49
C TYR A 148 -9.57 -30.53 -3.11
N ASN A 149 -10.55 -30.95 -2.33
CA ASN A 149 -11.65 -31.80 -2.82
C ASN A 149 -12.73 -31.03 -3.62
N ASN A 150 -12.74 -29.69 -3.59
CA ASN A 150 -13.72 -28.88 -4.32
C ASN A 150 -13.30 -28.53 -5.77
N PHE A 151 -12.13 -28.98 -6.24
CA PHE A 151 -11.67 -28.74 -7.62
C PHE A 151 -11.80 -29.97 -8.53
N THR A 152 -12.34 -31.08 -8.03
CA THR A 152 -12.54 -32.33 -8.77
C THR A 152 -14.00 -32.67 -9.09
N GLU A 153 -14.95 -31.74 -8.84
CA GLU A 153 -16.36 -31.89 -9.24
C GLU A 153 -16.88 -30.80 -10.20
N LEU A 154 -16.03 -30.33 -11.13
CA LEU A 154 -16.45 -29.68 -12.37
C LEU A 154 -15.60 -30.16 -13.56
#